data_AF-A0A7X0L7N8-F1
#
_entry.id   AF-A0A7X0L7N8-F1
#
_cell.length_a   1.000
_cell.length_b   1.000
_cell.length_c   1.000
_cell.angle_alpha   90.00
_cell.angle_beta   90.00
_cell.angle_gamma   90.00
#
_symmetry.space_group_name_H-M   'P 1'
#
loop_
_entity.id
_entity.type
_entity.pdbx_description
1 polymer ?
#
loop_
_entity_poly.entity_id
_entity_poly.type
_entity_poly.pdbx_seq_one_letter_code
_entity_poly.pdbx_strand_id
1 'polypeptide(L)'
;MVSYSALEEASSKNPHDWGRAMATAMTKLLDAARIDGRHFEHEFLYGEELRMRIDENNDGATVKLTWTPTDEVPQREEPPS
;
A
#
# COMPACT_ATOMS: atom_id res chain seq x y z
N MET A 1 -12.84 9.23 6.56
CA MET A 1 -11.73 8.90 5.64
C MET A 1 -11.59 7.39 5.60
N VAL A 2 -11.69 6.78 4.42
CA VAL A 2 -11.55 5.32 4.27
C VAL A 2 -10.06 4.96 4.36
N SER A 3 -9.72 3.94 5.14
CA SER A 3 -8.36 3.40 5.24
C SER A 3 -8.28 2.02 4.59
N TYR A 4 -7.27 1.80 3.78
CA TYR A 4 -6.97 0.50 3.18
C TYR A 4 -5.81 -0.16 3.93
N SER A 5 -5.83 -1.49 4.00
CA SER A 5 -4.73 -2.24 4.58
C SER A 5 -4.50 -3.54 3.85
N ALA A 6 -3.24 -3.95 3.78
CA ALA A 6 -2.83 -5.22 3.21
C ALA A 6 -1.76 -5.89 4.07
N LEU A 7 -1.68 -7.21 3.97
CA LEU A 7 -0.79 -8.05 4.76
C LEU A 7 -0.13 -9.08 3.85
N GLU A 8 1.17 -9.27 4.05
CA GLU A 8 1.95 -10.32 3.39
C GLU A 8 2.99 -10.92 4.34
N GLU A 9 3.33 -12.18 4.14
CA GLU A 9 4.33 -12.90 4.91
C GLU A 9 5.67 -12.96 4.18
N ALA A 10 6.75 -12.80 4.92
CA ALA A 10 8.11 -13.11 4.50
C ALA A 10 8.57 -14.37 5.22
N SER A 11 9.15 -15.32 4.50
CA SER A 11 9.70 -16.57 5.03
C SER A 11 11.06 -16.42 5.71
N SER A 12 11.43 -15.20 6.09
CA SER A 12 12.72 -14.87 6.69
C SER A 12 12.54 -13.71 7.67
N LYS A 13 13.33 -13.74 8.74
CA LYS A 13 13.44 -12.64 9.72
C LYS A 13 14.46 -11.58 9.29
N ASN A 14 15.19 -11.82 8.20
CA ASN A 14 16.19 -10.88 7.71
C ASN A 14 15.52 -9.79 6.85
N PRO A 15 15.67 -8.49 7.19
CA PRO A 15 15.10 -7.39 6.42
C PRO A 15 15.45 -7.37 4.94
N HIS A 16 16.62 -7.89 4.57
CA HIS A 16 17.04 -7.99 3.17
C HIS A 16 16.12 -8.87 2.32
N ASP A 17 15.40 -9.80 2.94
CA ASP A 17 14.52 -10.75 2.24
C ASP A 17 13.06 -10.26 2.16
N TRP A 18 12.73 -9.13 2.78
CA TRP A 18 11.35 -8.66 2.87
C TRP A 18 10.85 -7.91 1.64
N GLY A 19 11.74 -7.58 0.69
CA GLY A 19 11.39 -6.80 -0.51
C GLY A 19 10.22 -7.41 -1.29
N ARG A 20 10.18 -8.75 -1.41
CA ARG A 20 9.07 -9.44 -2.07
C ARG A 20 7.75 -9.28 -1.29
N ALA A 21 7.77 -9.48 0.02
CA ALA A 21 6.58 -9.35 0.85
C ALA A 21 6.05 -7.91 0.84
N MET A 22 6.93 -6.92 0.91
CA MET A 22 6.58 -5.51 0.80
C MET A 22 5.93 -5.18 -0.55
N ALA A 23 6.53 -5.64 -1.66
CA ALA A 23 5.98 -5.41 -3.00
C ALA A 23 4.58 -6.04 -3.15
N THR A 24 4.40 -7.27 -2.70
CA THR A 24 3.11 -7.95 -2.74
C THR A 24 2.07 -7.29 -1.83
N ALA A 25 2.45 -6.86 -0.62
CA ALA A 25 1.55 -6.11 0.26
C ALA A 25 1.10 -4.79 -0.39
N MET A 26 1.99 -4.09 -1.10
CA MET A 26 1.68 -2.85 -1.79
C MET A 26 0.71 -3.06 -2.96
N THR A 27 0.89 -4.12 -3.76
CA THR A 27 -0.08 -4.51 -4.80
C THR A 27 -1.45 -4.82 -4.20
N LYS A 28 -1.48 -5.63 -3.13
CA LYS A 28 -2.74 -5.96 -2.43
C LYS A 28 -3.43 -4.73 -1.84
N LEU A 29 -2.66 -3.74 -1.38
CA LEU A 29 -3.18 -2.49 -0.85
C LEU A 29 -3.91 -1.69 -1.93
N LEU A 30 -3.30 -1.55 -3.11
CA LEU A 30 -3.89 -0.88 -4.27
C LEU A 30 -5.12 -1.62 -4.79
N ASP A 31 -5.07 -2.95 -4.84
CA ASP A 31 -6.23 -3.77 -5.21
C ASP A 31 -7.41 -3.57 -4.25
N ALA A 32 -7.15 -3.52 -2.94
CA ALA A 32 -8.19 -3.24 -1.93
C ALA A 32 -8.81 -1.85 -2.13
N ALA A 33 -7.99 -0.86 -2.48
CA ALA A 33 -8.45 0.50 -2.78
C ALA A 33 -9.26 0.55 -4.09
N ARG A 34 -8.88 -0.23 -5.10
CA ARG A 34 -9.56 -0.33 -6.39
C ARG A 34 -10.94 -0.98 -6.30
N ILE A 35 -11.09 -2.02 -5.48
CA ILE A 35 -12.37 -2.72 -5.27
C ILE A 35 -13.44 -1.78 -4.70
N ASP A 36 -13.04 -0.78 -3.92
CA ASP A 36 -13.92 0.23 -3.32
C ASP A 36 -14.43 1.27 -4.34
N GLY A 37 -14.24 1.04 -5.64
CA GLY A 37 -14.73 1.89 -6.74
C GLY A 37 -13.90 3.17 -6.92
N ARG A 38 -12.82 3.35 -6.16
CA ARG A 38 -11.85 4.42 -6.37
C ARG A 38 -10.79 3.93 -7.36
N HIS A 39 -10.62 4.62 -8.49
CA HIS A 39 -9.61 4.29 -9.50
C HIS A 39 -8.21 4.67 -9.04
N PHE A 40 -7.71 4.01 -7.99
CA PHE A 40 -6.35 4.19 -7.51
C PHE A 40 -5.40 3.32 -8.32
N GLU A 41 -4.56 3.98 -9.11
CA GLU A 41 -3.38 3.39 -9.73
C GLU A 41 -2.15 3.56 -8.82
N HIS A 42 -1.03 2.91 -9.16
CA HIS A 42 0.20 3.03 -8.36
C HIS A 42 0.73 4.47 -8.26
N GLU A 43 0.38 5.34 -9.20
CA GLU A 43 0.78 6.76 -9.23
C GLU A 43 0.19 7.56 -8.06
N PHE A 44 -0.92 7.09 -7.49
CA PHE A 44 -1.55 7.74 -6.34
C PHE A 44 -0.78 7.54 -5.04
N LEU A 45 0.24 6.66 -5.00
CA LEU A 45 1.10 6.52 -3.83
C LEU A 45 2.22 7.58 -3.80
N TYR A 46 2.44 8.32 -4.89
CA TYR A 46 3.46 9.37 -4.91
C TYR A 46 3.05 10.54 -4.01
N GLY A 47 3.88 10.83 -3.00
CA GLY A 47 3.63 11.90 -2.04
C GLY A 47 2.73 11.51 -0.86
N GLU A 48 2.13 10.32 -0.91
CA GLU A 48 1.29 9.81 0.18
C GLU A 48 2.11 9.18 1.31
N GLU A 49 1.57 9.27 2.53
CA GLU A 49 2.16 8.59 3.69
C GLU A 49 1.58 7.17 3.83
N LEU A 50 2.45 6.16 3.77
CA LEU A 50 2.11 4.78 4.04
C LEU A 50 2.65 4.37 5.41
N ARG A 51 1.79 3.80 6.25
CA ARG A 51 2.21 3.21 7.51
C ARG A 51 2.57 1.74 7.30
N MET A 52 3.84 1.41 7.54
CA MET A 52 4.31 0.03 7.56
C MET A 52 4.48 -0.45 9.00
N ARG A 53 3.98 -1.65 9.29
CA ARG A 53 4.23 -2.38 10.53
C ARG A 53 4.80 -3.74 10.19
N ILE A 54 5.84 -4.14 10.90
CA ILE A 54 6.47 -5.45 10.77
C ILE A 54 6.35 -6.15 12.12
N ASP A 55 5.78 -7.34 12.10
CA ASP A 55 5.63 -8.20 13.27
C ASP A 55 6.37 -9.52 13.00
N GLU A 56 7.08 -10.03 14.00
CA GLU A 56 7.70 -11.36 13.92
C GLU A 56 6.63 -12.46 13.96
N ASN A 57 6.83 -13.52 13.19
CA ASN A 57 6.04 -14.75 13.30
C ASN A 57 6.96 -15.99 13.40
N ASN A 58 6.38 -17.18 13.54
CA ASN A 58 7.17 -18.41 13.76
C ASN A 58 8.15 -18.69 12.62
N ASP A 59 7.77 -18.37 11.38
CA ASP A 59 8.48 -18.77 10.16
C ASP A 59 9.22 -17.60 9.48
N GLY A 60 9.17 -16.40 10.06
CA GLY A 60 9.74 -15.20 9.48
C GLY A 60 9.11 -13.92 10.04
N ALA A 61 8.53 -13.11 9.16
CA ALA A 61 7.92 -11.84 9.52
C ALA A 61 6.63 -11.60 8.73
N THR A 62 5.74 -10.81 9.29
CA THR A 62 4.53 -10.33 8.64
C THR A 62 4.67 -8.84 8.39
N VAL A 63 4.48 -8.43 7.14
CA VAL A 63 4.47 -7.03 6.71
C VAL A 63 3.04 -6.58 6.54
N LYS A 64 2.62 -5.58 7.32
CA LYS A 64 1.34 -4.92 7.17
C LYS A 64 1.53 -3.50 6.66
N LEU A 65 0.87 -3.16 5.56
CA LEU A 65 0.76 -1.81 5.05
C LEU A 65 -0.62 -1.25 5.35
N THR A 66 -0.69 0.02 5.69
CA THR A 66 -1.93 0.77 5.87
C THR A 66 -1.77 2.13 5.23
N TRP A 67 -2.79 2.54 4.49
CA TRP A 67 -2.83 3.83 3.82
C TRP A 67 -4.23 4.41 3.96
N THR A 68 -4.28 5.70 4.27
CA THR A 68 -5.50 6.47 4.32
C THR A 68 -5.33 7.59 3.29
N PRO A 69 -5.96 7.49 2.11
CA PRO A 69 -5.78 8.48 1.07
C PRO A 69 -6.22 9.86 1.55
N THR A 70 -5.39 10.86 1.27
CA THR A 70 -5.80 12.26 1.38
C THR A 70 -6.90 12.51 0.34
N ASP A 71 -8.05 13.07 0.74
CA ASP A 71 -9.20 13.30 -0.16
C ASP A 71 -8.94 14.37 -1.26
N GLU A 72 -7.67 14.73 -1.52
CA GLU A 72 -7.27 15.51 -2.69
C GLU A 72 -7.43 14.64 -3.93
N VAL A 73 -8.65 14.63 -4.48
CA VAL A 73 -8.85 14.25 -5.88
C VAL A 73 -7.85 15.07 -6.68
N PRO A 74 -6.92 14.47 -7.43
CA PRO A 74 -6.03 15.22 -8.28
C PRO A 74 -6.94 16.04 -9.20
N GLN A 75 -6.91 17.36 -9.06
CA GLN A 75 -7.57 18.23 -10.02
C GLN A 75 -6.88 17.92 -11.34
N ARG A 76 -7.57 17.16 -12.19
CA ARG A 76 -7.17 16.95 -13.57
C ARG A 76 -7.08 18.35 -14.14
N GLU A 77 -5.87 18.88 -14.28
CA GLU A 77 -5.65 20.21 -14.87
C GLU A 77 -6.36 20.18 -16.22
N GLU A 78 -7.48 20.89 -16.33
CA GLU A 78 -8.17 21.05 -17.61
C GLU A 78 -7.18 21.76 -18.54
N PRO A 79 -6.93 21.23 -19.74
CA PRO A 79 -6.03 21.89 -20.67
C PRO A 79 -6.63 23.26 -21.03
N PRO A 80 -5.80 24.32 -21.10
CA PRO A 80 -6.30 25.66 -21.42
C PRO A 80 -6.96 25.65 -22.81
N SER A 81 -8.13 26.30 -22.89
CA SER A 81 -8.95 26.46 -24.10
C SER A 81 -8.28 27.34 -25.17
#